data_AF-A0A7W1P219-F1
#
_entry.id   AF-A0A7W1P219-F1
#
_cell.length_a   1.000
_cell.length_b   1.000
_cell.length_c   1.000
_cell.angle_alpha   90.00
_cell.angle_beta   90.00
_cell.angle_gamma   90.00
#
_symmetry.space_group_name_H-M   'P 1'
#
loop_
_entity.id
_entity.type
_entity.pdbx_description
1 polymer ?
#
loop_
_entity_poly.entity_id
_entity_poly.type
_entity_poly.pdbx_seq_one_letter_code
_entity_poly.pdbx_strand_id
1 'polypeptide(L)'
;MQFHSRIGHTFLWRLQFLKDLSRAERDQLLDRVQAHARSPEAARLVPVLRDTFDRGDAISAQVFENQARTVLFAPTTKHRGERADEALNALALSFLLPPNPEHLGEARADFHRARLMTLGDIAQFLFATTAFYWDHQDWMVQCAGLVTFRGTSPAAILALPSQHRYFRLGTTFTYNRCLMLWLVALLALVLLPRRRGRGAKRLIFYAISLTFTGLAMTASTCVLGELLPRYTLPMWELLWISLFLIVGTFLDVVCDRVAARHHKQVGVVSR
;
A
#
# COMPACT_ATOMS: atom_id res chain seq x y z
N MET A 1 -5.74 29.78 3.82
CA MET A 1 -5.98 28.33 3.93
C MET A 1 -4.81 27.75 4.71
N GLN A 2 -5.08 27.18 5.88
CA GLN A 2 -4.06 26.54 6.69
C GLN A 2 -3.98 25.07 6.26
N PHE A 3 -2.78 24.55 5.97
CA PHE A 3 -2.63 23.15 5.62
C PHE A 3 -2.98 22.28 6.83
N HIS A 4 -3.91 21.34 6.67
CA HIS A 4 -4.27 20.36 7.70
C HIS A 4 -4.31 18.94 7.11
N SER A 5 -4.12 17.95 7.97
CA SER A 5 -4.15 16.53 7.57
C SER A 5 -5.56 16.08 7.20
N ARG A 6 -5.67 15.11 6.29
CA ARG A 6 -6.91 14.41 5.93
C ARG A 6 -6.82 12.89 6.10
N ILE A 7 -5.88 12.43 6.93
CA ILE A 7 -5.69 11.00 7.21
C ILE A 7 -6.97 10.36 7.74
N GLY A 8 -7.77 11.08 8.52
CA GLY A 8 -9.05 10.62 9.04
C GLY A 8 -10.03 10.17 7.95
N HIS A 9 -10.08 10.88 6.82
CA HIS A 9 -10.90 10.47 5.67
C HIS A 9 -10.40 9.14 5.09
N THR A 10 -9.07 8.98 4.91
CA THR A 10 -8.48 7.70 4.47
C THR A 10 -8.79 6.57 5.46
N PHE A 11 -8.77 6.88 6.76
CA PHE A 11 -9.04 5.91 7.81
C PHE A 11 -10.48 5.41 7.82
N LEU A 12 -11.44 6.13 7.25
CA LEU A 12 -12.82 5.61 7.13
C LEU A 12 -12.88 4.31 6.32
N TRP A 13 -12.03 4.16 5.31
CA TRP A 13 -11.89 2.92 4.55
C TRP A 13 -11.34 1.79 5.41
N ARG A 14 -10.42 2.12 6.33
CA ARG A 14 -9.88 1.15 7.28
C ARG A 14 -10.97 0.57 8.17
N LEU A 15 -11.95 1.37 8.58
CA LEU A 15 -13.01 0.96 9.53
C LEU A 15 -13.90 -0.18 9.04
N GLN A 16 -13.83 -0.59 7.77
CA GLN A 16 -14.60 -1.73 7.26
C GLN A 16 -14.34 -3.04 8.01
N PHE A 17 -13.17 -3.21 8.63
CA PHE A 17 -12.85 -4.41 9.43
C PHE A 17 -13.81 -4.63 10.60
N LEU A 18 -14.50 -3.58 11.07
CA LEU A 18 -15.50 -3.67 12.13
C LEU A 18 -16.71 -4.52 11.75
N LYS A 19 -16.93 -4.78 10.45
CA LYS A 19 -17.97 -5.70 9.97
C LYS A 19 -17.68 -7.16 10.27
N ASP A 20 -16.40 -7.50 10.31
CA ASP A 20 -15.95 -8.88 10.48
C ASP A 20 -15.95 -9.29 11.97
N LEU A 21 -16.07 -8.32 12.88
CA LEU A 21 -16.22 -8.53 14.31
C LEU A 21 -17.67 -8.90 14.66
N SER A 22 -17.84 -9.75 15.68
CA SER A 22 -19.17 -9.93 16.28
C SER A 22 -19.66 -8.61 16.90
N ARG A 23 -20.99 -8.47 17.05
CA ARG A 23 -21.57 -7.25 17.64
C ARG A 23 -20.97 -6.93 19.01
N ALA A 24 -20.78 -7.94 19.86
CA ALA A 24 -20.21 -7.76 21.19
C ALA A 24 -18.75 -7.28 21.16
N GLU A 25 -17.91 -7.87 20.30
CA GLU A 25 -16.50 -7.45 20.13
C GLU A 25 -16.42 -6.03 19.55
N ARG A 26 -17.26 -5.72 18.57
CA ARG A 26 -17.35 -4.39 17.98
C ARG A 26 -17.73 -3.36 19.03
N ASP A 27 -18.76 -3.62 19.83
CA ASP A 27 -19.21 -2.68 20.87
C ASP A 27 -18.13 -2.45 21.93
N GLN A 28 -17.47 -3.52 22.37
CA GLN A 28 -16.36 -3.42 23.32
C GLN A 28 -15.19 -2.60 22.76
N LEU A 29 -14.85 -2.79 21.48
CA LEU A 29 -13.83 -1.99 20.81
C LEU A 29 -14.24 -0.52 20.70
N LEU A 30 -15.47 -0.24 20.28
CA LEU A 30 -15.98 1.13 20.17
C LEU A 30 -16.04 1.83 21.52
N ASP A 31 -16.39 1.12 22.61
CA ASP A 31 -16.35 1.67 23.97
C ASP A 31 -14.92 2.05 24.37
N ARG A 32 -13.93 1.20 24.05
CA ARG A 32 -12.51 1.55 24.26
C ARG A 32 -12.11 2.76 23.43
N VAL A 33 -12.48 2.82 22.16
CA VAL A 33 -12.17 3.97 21.29
C VAL A 33 -12.80 5.26 21.83
N GLN A 34 -14.06 5.20 22.29
CA GLN A 34 -14.75 6.34 22.87
C GLN A 34 -14.09 6.81 24.17
N ALA A 35 -13.66 5.88 25.04
CA ALA A 35 -12.97 6.20 26.28
C ALA A 35 -11.61 6.88 26.07
N HIS A 36 -10.95 6.59 24.94
CA HIS A 36 -9.66 7.19 24.57
C HIS A 36 -9.80 8.37 23.60
N ALA A 37 -11.02 8.82 23.32
CA ALA A 37 -11.28 9.90 22.39
C ALA A 37 -10.61 11.20 22.85
N ARG A 38 -9.72 11.74 22.02
CA ARG A 38 -8.94 12.95 22.36
C ARG A 38 -9.70 14.27 22.15
N SER A 39 -10.89 14.21 21.56
CA SER A 39 -11.77 15.37 21.39
C SER A 39 -13.23 15.00 21.64
N PRO A 40 -14.05 15.94 22.14
CA PRO A 40 -15.49 15.75 22.26
C PRO A 40 -16.15 15.41 20.91
N GLU A 41 -15.66 15.99 19.82
CA GLU A 41 -16.13 15.70 18.46
C GLU A 41 -15.86 14.24 18.08
N ALA A 42 -14.63 13.74 18.28
CA ALA A 42 -14.32 12.34 18.02
C ALA A 42 -15.17 11.39 18.87
N ALA A 43 -15.40 11.71 20.14
CA ALA A 43 -16.25 10.92 21.02
C ALA A 43 -17.70 10.84 20.51
N ARG A 44 -18.22 11.94 19.93
CA ARG A 44 -19.57 11.98 19.33
C ARG A 44 -19.67 11.22 18.01
N LEU A 45 -18.57 10.98 17.32
CA LEU A 45 -18.56 10.18 16.09
C LEU A 45 -18.62 8.66 16.35
N VAL A 46 -18.23 8.19 17.53
CA VAL A 46 -18.27 6.75 17.86
C VAL A 46 -19.70 6.19 17.89
N PRO A 47 -20.70 6.85 18.51
CA PRO A 47 -22.10 6.43 18.41
C PRO A 47 -22.63 6.41 16.97
N VAL A 48 -22.18 7.33 16.12
CA VAL A 48 -22.55 7.35 14.69
C VAL A 48 -22.01 6.11 14.00
N LEU A 49 -20.75 5.75 14.24
CA LEU A 49 -20.16 4.51 13.72
C LEU A 49 -20.92 3.27 14.18
N ARG A 50 -21.27 3.20 15.47
CA ARG A 50 -22.05 2.09 16.03
C ARG A 50 -23.37 1.91 15.31
N ASP A 51 -24.13 3.00 15.15
CA ASP A 51 -25.42 3.00 14.46
C ASP A 51 -25.29 2.63 12.96
N THR A 52 -24.24 3.08 12.27
CA THR A 52 -23.97 2.68 10.89
C THR A 52 -23.81 1.16 10.77
N PHE A 53 -23.04 0.53 11.65
CA PHE A 53 -22.82 -0.91 11.58
C PHE A 53 -23.98 -1.75 12.11
N ASP A 54 -24.76 -1.24 13.06
CA ASP A 54 -25.96 -1.93 13.55
C ASP A 54 -27.06 -2.00 12.48
N ARG A 55 -27.09 -1.04 11.56
CA ARG A 55 -27.96 -1.08 10.37
C ARG A 55 -27.49 -2.05 9.28
N GLY A 56 -26.30 -2.62 9.42
CA GLY A 56 -25.69 -3.50 8.41
C GLY A 56 -25.13 -2.76 7.20
N ASP A 57 -25.01 -1.42 7.27
CA ASP A 57 -24.52 -0.62 6.16
C ASP A 57 -23.00 -0.77 5.99
N ALA A 58 -22.54 -0.70 4.74
CA ALA A 58 -21.14 -0.44 4.48
C ALA A 58 -20.78 0.99 4.83
N ILE A 59 -19.63 1.20 5.50
CA ILE A 59 -19.11 2.56 5.63
C ILE A 59 -18.71 3.04 4.23
N SER A 60 -19.56 3.84 3.61
CA SER A 60 -19.14 4.73 2.56
C SER A 60 -18.50 5.94 3.24
N ALA A 61 -17.21 6.19 2.94
CA ALA A 61 -16.49 7.33 3.51
C ALA A 61 -17.26 8.64 3.30
N GLN A 62 -17.89 8.81 2.13
CA GLN A 62 -18.67 9.99 1.80
C GLN A 62 -19.99 10.07 2.60
N VAL A 63 -20.70 8.94 2.78
CA VAL A 63 -21.94 8.90 3.56
C VAL A 63 -21.65 9.19 5.03
N PHE A 64 -20.64 8.52 5.59
CA PHE A 64 -20.24 8.73 6.97
C PHE A 64 -19.74 10.15 7.21
N GLU A 65 -18.93 10.71 6.31
CA GLU A 65 -18.46 12.09 6.43
C GLU A 65 -19.61 13.11 6.38
N ASN A 66 -20.62 12.87 5.54
CA ASN A 66 -21.82 13.71 5.51
C ASN A 66 -22.61 13.61 6.83
N GLN A 67 -22.78 12.42 7.39
CA GLN A 67 -23.42 12.21 8.70
C GLN A 67 -22.60 12.83 9.85
N ALA A 68 -21.27 12.67 9.83
CA ALA A 68 -20.37 13.29 10.78
C ALA A 68 -20.52 14.82 10.76
N ARG A 69 -20.58 15.42 9.57
CA ARG A 69 -20.77 16.87 9.44
C ARG A 69 -22.10 17.33 9.99
N THR A 70 -23.20 16.59 9.80
CA THR A 70 -24.52 16.96 10.31
C THR A 70 -24.62 16.81 11.83
N VAL A 71 -24.00 15.77 12.40
CA VAL A 71 -23.98 15.53 13.85
C VAL A 71 -23.08 16.54 14.59
N LEU A 72 -21.93 16.88 14.01
CA LEU A 72 -20.93 17.70 14.72
C LEU A 72 -21.16 19.21 14.58
N PHE A 73 -21.72 19.68 13.47
CA PHE A 73 -21.73 21.10 13.14
C PHE A 73 -23.07 21.58 12.60
N ALA A 74 -23.54 22.71 13.13
CA ALA A 74 -24.68 23.43 12.58
C ALA A 74 -24.38 23.91 11.14
N PRO A 75 -25.39 24.03 10.25
CA PRO A 75 -25.20 24.49 8.87
C PRO A 75 -24.47 25.84 8.75
N THR A 76 -24.60 26.71 9.76
CA THR A 76 -24.01 28.05 9.83
C THR A 76 -22.55 28.07 10.33
N THR A 77 -21.96 26.92 10.64
CA THR A 77 -20.61 26.85 11.20
C THR A 77 -19.55 27.24 10.17
N LYS A 78 -18.78 28.29 10.47
CA LYS A 78 -17.62 28.70 9.66
C LYS A 78 -16.54 27.61 9.70
N HIS A 79 -15.82 27.39 8.60
CA HIS A 79 -14.74 26.37 8.50
C HIS A 79 -15.19 24.92 8.78
N ARG A 80 -16.45 24.58 8.47
CA ARG A 80 -17.02 23.25 8.71
C ARG A 80 -16.20 22.09 8.12
N GLY A 81 -15.56 22.29 6.98
CA GLY A 81 -14.70 21.28 6.35
C GLY A 81 -13.43 20.99 7.16
N GLU A 82 -12.68 22.03 7.53
CA GLU A 82 -11.42 21.91 8.28
C GLU A 82 -11.68 21.26 9.66
N ARG A 83 -12.74 21.70 10.37
CA ARG A 83 -13.13 21.10 11.66
C ARG A 83 -13.61 19.65 11.53
N ALA A 84 -14.25 19.29 10.42
CA ALA A 84 -14.63 17.90 10.17
C ALA A 84 -13.38 17.03 9.93
N ASP A 85 -12.42 17.51 9.17
CA ASP A 85 -11.15 16.82 8.94
C ASP A 85 -10.37 16.63 10.25
N GLU A 86 -10.35 17.64 11.13
CA GLU A 86 -9.78 17.52 12.49
C GLU A 86 -10.48 16.47 13.36
N ALA A 87 -11.81 16.47 13.38
CA ALA A 87 -12.59 15.49 14.13
C ALA A 87 -12.36 14.05 13.62
N LEU A 88 -12.29 13.87 12.30
CA LEU A 88 -11.97 12.57 11.68
C LEU A 88 -10.53 12.13 11.98
N ASN A 89 -9.57 13.06 11.97
CA ASN A 89 -8.19 12.74 12.36
C ASN A 89 -8.12 12.32 13.84
N ALA A 90 -8.85 13.01 14.73
CA ALA A 90 -8.92 12.66 16.14
C ALA A 90 -9.60 11.31 16.37
N LEU A 91 -10.65 11.00 15.61
CA LEU A 91 -11.29 9.68 15.61
C LEU A 91 -10.31 8.58 15.19
N ALA A 92 -9.62 8.76 14.06
CA ALA A 92 -8.61 7.81 13.59
C ALA A 92 -7.51 7.60 14.64
N LEU A 93 -7.04 8.68 15.27
CA LEU A 93 -6.03 8.61 16.33
C LEU A 93 -6.53 7.81 17.55
N SER A 94 -7.83 7.85 17.85
CA SER A 94 -8.44 7.11 18.96
C SER A 94 -8.49 5.59 18.69
N PHE A 95 -8.50 5.18 17.41
CA PHE A 95 -8.30 3.78 17.02
C PHE A 95 -6.82 3.36 17.03
N LEU A 96 -5.92 4.30 16.70
CA LEU A 96 -4.50 4.01 16.56
C LEU A 96 -3.73 4.07 17.89
N LEU A 97 -4.19 4.88 18.86
CA LEU A 97 -3.49 5.14 20.12
C LEU A 97 -4.48 5.21 21.32
N PRO A 98 -4.39 4.28 22.28
CA PRO A 98 -3.47 3.14 22.32
C PRO A 98 -3.78 2.11 21.21
N PRO A 99 -2.79 1.33 20.73
CA PRO A 99 -3.02 0.36 19.66
C PRO A 99 -4.04 -0.70 20.07
N ASN A 100 -5.07 -0.90 19.24
CA ASN A 100 -6.10 -1.91 19.47
C ASN A 100 -5.72 -3.25 18.81
N PRO A 101 -5.81 -4.39 19.51
CA PRO A 101 -5.39 -5.68 18.98
C PRO A 101 -6.21 -6.12 17.77
N GLU A 102 -7.50 -5.78 17.70
CA GLU A 102 -8.37 -6.09 16.56
C GLU A 102 -7.88 -5.34 15.30
N HIS A 103 -7.64 -4.03 15.43
CA HIS A 103 -7.13 -3.22 14.32
C HIS A 103 -5.74 -3.69 13.85
N LEU A 104 -4.84 -4.00 14.79
CA LEU A 104 -3.49 -4.48 14.49
C LEU A 104 -3.50 -5.88 13.86
N GLY A 105 -4.38 -6.76 14.33
CA GLY A 105 -4.57 -8.10 13.78
C GLY A 105 -4.95 -8.03 12.30
N GLU A 106 -5.92 -7.18 12.00
CA GLU A 106 -6.36 -6.95 10.62
C GLU A 106 -5.28 -6.27 9.77
N ALA A 107 -4.55 -5.30 10.32
CA ALA A 107 -3.48 -4.62 9.58
C ALA A 107 -2.33 -5.58 9.26
N ARG A 108 -2.05 -6.52 10.18
CA ARG A 108 -1.09 -7.60 9.98
C ARG A 108 -1.58 -8.60 8.93
N ALA A 109 -2.86 -8.96 8.94
CA ALA A 109 -3.46 -9.84 7.95
C ALA A 109 -3.39 -9.22 6.55
N ASP A 110 -3.70 -7.92 6.43
CA ASP A 110 -3.52 -7.14 5.21
C ASP A 110 -2.07 -7.13 4.75
N PHE A 111 -1.14 -6.80 5.63
CA PHE A 111 0.27 -6.79 5.26
C PHE A 111 0.76 -8.18 4.82
N HIS A 112 0.28 -9.24 5.46
CA HIS A 112 0.56 -10.61 5.03
C HIS A 112 0.01 -10.89 3.63
N ARG A 113 -1.24 -10.52 3.34
CA ARG A 113 -1.87 -10.63 2.02
C ARG A 113 -1.08 -9.85 0.97
N ALA A 114 -0.67 -8.62 1.26
CA ALA A 114 0.12 -7.78 0.38
C ALA A 114 1.43 -8.45 -0.07
N ARG A 115 2.12 -9.16 0.84
CA ARG A 115 3.35 -9.91 0.51
C ARG A 115 3.13 -11.19 -0.30
N LEU A 116 1.90 -11.68 -0.35
CA LEU A 116 1.52 -12.84 -1.16
C LEU A 116 0.97 -12.44 -2.53
N MET A 117 0.54 -11.18 -2.69
CA MET A 117 0.09 -10.66 -3.98
C MET A 117 1.21 -10.72 -5.02
N THR A 118 0.81 -11.05 -6.24
CA THR A 118 1.61 -11.09 -7.45
C THR A 118 1.44 -9.79 -8.24
N LEU A 119 2.34 -9.50 -9.18
CA LEU A 119 2.14 -8.39 -10.12
C LEU A 119 0.89 -8.60 -10.98
N GLY A 120 0.52 -9.86 -11.23
CA GLY A 120 -0.70 -10.24 -11.92
C GLY A 120 -1.97 -9.79 -11.20
N ASP A 121 -2.02 -9.93 -9.87
CA ASP A 121 -3.17 -9.49 -9.06
C ASP A 121 -3.36 -7.97 -9.15
N ILE A 122 -2.26 -7.22 -9.16
CA ILE A 122 -2.28 -5.77 -9.32
C ILE A 122 -2.80 -5.39 -10.72
N ALA A 123 -2.27 -6.03 -11.76
CA ALA A 123 -2.72 -5.78 -13.13
C ALA A 123 -4.20 -6.12 -13.29
N GLN A 124 -4.64 -7.30 -12.83
CA GLN A 124 -6.03 -7.73 -12.88
C GLN A 124 -6.96 -6.74 -12.17
N PHE A 125 -6.55 -6.24 -11.00
CA PHE A 125 -7.29 -5.19 -10.31
C PHE A 125 -7.43 -3.92 -11.16
N LEU A 126 -6.37 -3.47 -11.84
CA LEU A 126 -6.44 -2.31 -12.74
C LEU A 126 -7.41 -2.55 -13.90
N PHE A 127 -7.38 -3.71 -14.53
CA PHE A 127 -8.34 -4.05 -15.60
C PHE A 127 -9.78 -4.14 -15.08
N ALA A 128 -10.00 -4.72 -13.89
CA ALA A 128 -11.32 -4.78 -13.26
C ALA A 128 -11.86 -3.38 -12.93
N THR A 129 -11.03 -2.50 -12.35
CA THR A 129 -11.41 -1.11 -12.09
C THR A 129 -11.63 -0.29 -13.37
N THR A 130 -10.99 -0.67 -14.48
CA THR A 130 -11.25 -0.07 -15.80
C THR A 130 -12.59 -0.54 -16.34
N ALA A 131 -12.90 -1.84 -16.21
CA ALA A 131 -14.18 -2.41 -16.64
C ALA A 131 -15.38 -1.82 -15.88
N PHE A 132 -15.19 -1.39 -14.62
CA PHE A 132 -16.19 -0.71 -13.79
C PHE A 132 -16.84 0.50 -14.49
N TYR A 133 -16.12 1.16 -15.41
CA TYR A 133 -16.64 2.28 -16.21
C TYR A 133 -17.94 1.94 -16.94
N TRP A 134 -18.07 0.73 -17.51
CA TRP A 134 -19.23 0.39 -18.34
C TRP A 134 -20.53 0.33 -17.55
N ASP A 135 -20.47 0.05 -16.25
CA ASP A 135 -21.63 0.03 -15.36
C ASP A 135 -21.95 1.41 -14.76
N HIS A 136 -21.07 2.41 -14.94
CA HIS A 136 -21.13 3.73 -14.29
C HIS A 136 -20.78 4.88 -15.25
N GLN A 137 -21.16 4.74 -16.53
CA GLN A 137 -20.82 5.69 -17.58
C GLN A 137 -21.38 7.09 -17.30
N ASP A 138 -22.54 7.15 -16.63
CA ASP A 138 -23.22 8.36 -16.21
C ASP A 138 -22.41 9.20 -15.20
N TRP A 139 -21.63 8.55 -14.33
CA TRP A 139 -20.77 9.25 -13.36
C TRP A 139 -19.38 9.54 -13.91
N MET A 140 -18.99 8.88 -15.00
CA MET A 140 -17.64 8.92 -15.57
C MET A 140 -17.61 9.43 -17.02
N VAL A 141 -18.49 10.37 -17.38
CA VAL A 141 -18.64 10.89 -18.75
C VAL A 141 -17.31 11.36 -19.37
N GLN A 142 -16.40 11.89 -18.54
CA GLN A 142 -15.05 12.32 -18.91
C GLN A 142 -14.23 11.20 -19.56
N CYS A 143 -14.46 9.94 -19.14
CA CYS A 143 -13.72 8.77 -19.60
C CYS A 143 -14.16 8.30 -21.00
N ALA A 144 -15.38 8.62 -21.44
CA ALA A 144 -15.90 8.18 -22.75
C ALA A 144 -15.00 8.59 -23.93
N GLY A 145 -14.29 9.71 -23.77
CA GLY A 145 -13.36 10.23 -24.76
C GLY A 145 -12.01 9.50 -24.81
N LEU A 146 -11.66 8.59 -23.89
CA LEU A 146 -10.34 7.96 -23.90
C LEU A 146 -10.33 6.74 -24.83
N VAL A 147 -9.20 6.53 -25.53
CA VAL A 147 -9.02 5.42 -26.50
C VAL A 147 -9.37 4.06 -25.88
N THR A 148 -9.05 3.87 -24.60
CA THR A 148 -9.35 2.65 -23.83
C THR A 148 -10.83 2.28 -23.80
N PHE A 149 -11.74 3.27 -23.86
CA PHE A 149 -13.19 3.04 -23.75
C PHE A 149 -13.92 3.14 -25.09
N ARG A 150 -13.29 3.71 -26.13
CA ARG A 150 -13.89 3.84 -27.46
C ARG A 150 -13.92 2.49 -28.18
N GLY A 151 -15.11 2.06 -28.61
CA GLY A 151 -15.28 0.86 -29.43
C GLY A 151 -14.84 -0.45 -28.77
N THR A 152 -14.65 -0.44 -27.44
CA THR A 152 -14.17 -1.59 -26.66
C THR A 152 -15.29 -2.07 -25.72
N SER A 153 -15.31 -3.35 -25.41
CA SER A 153 -16.25 -3.94 -24.45
C SER A 153 -15.55 -4.29 -23.13
N PRO A 154 -16.28 -4.36 -22.01
CA PRO A 154 -15.68 -4.75 -20.72
C PRO A 154 -15.07 -6.16 -20.80
N ALA A 155 -15.70 -7.08 -21.55
CA ALA A 155 -15.15 -8.41 -21.80
C ALA A 155 -13.82 -8.38 -22.55
N ALA A 156 -13.67 -7.48 -23.53
CA ALA A 156 -12.41 -7.30 -24.26
C ALA A 156 -11.30 -6.79 -23.34
N ILE A 157 -11.58 -5.81 -22.48
CA ILE A 157 -10.63 -5.28 -21.48
C ILE A 157 -10.18 -6.38 -20.51
N LEU A 158 -11.13 -7.14 -19.97
CA LEU A 158 -10.83 -8.23 -19.02
C LEU A 158 -10.08 -9.40 -19.66
N ALA A 159 -10.15 -9.57 -20.98
CA ALA A 159 -9.40 -10.59 -21.70
C ALA A 159 -7.93 -10.21 -21.93
N LEU A 160 -7.56 -8.92 -21.93
CA LEU A 160 -6.21 -8.43 -22.25
C LEU A 160 -5.10 -9.11 -21.42
N PRO A 161 -5.22 -9.30 -20.09
CA PRO A 161 -4.21 -10.01 -19.30
C PRO A 161 -3.86 -11.41 -19.85
N SER A 162 -4.84 -12.13 -20.36
CA SER A 162 -4.65 -13.49 -20.85
C SER A 162 -3.96 -13.55 -22.22
N GLN A 163 -4.14 -12.49 -23.03
CA GLN A 163 -3.59 -12.37 -24.38
C GLN A 163 -2.08 -12.08 -24.36
N HIS A 164 -1.59 -11.36 -23.35
CA HIS A 164 -0.19 -10.96 -23.30
C HIS A 164 0.66 -11.78 -22.33
N ARG A 165 1.79 -12.30 -22.82
CA ARG A 165 2.72 -13.13 -22.04
C ARG A 165 3.25 -12.43 -20.78
N TYR A 166 3.50 -11.13 -20.81
CA TYR A 166 4.08 -10.40 -19.68
C TYR A 166 3.15 -10.37 -18.46
N PHE A 167 1.84 -10.26 -18.65
CA PHE A 167 0.87 -10.35 -17.56
C PHE A 167 0.82 -11.77 -16.97
N ARG A 168 0.94 -12.80 -17.82
CA ARG A 168 1.01 -14.19 -17.36
C ARG A 168 2.28 -14.51 -16.57
N LEU A 169 3.40 -13.89 -16.89
CA LEU A 169 4.62 -14.00 -16.08
C LEU A 169 4.43 -13.32 -14.72
N GLY A 170 3.70 -12.21 -14.70
CA GLY A 170 3.37 -11.46 -13.49
C GLY A 170 2.57 -12.23 -12.44
N THR A 171 1.86 -13.31 -12.80
CA THR A 171 1.08 -14.14 -11.86
C THR A 171 1.91 -15.24 -11.19
N THR A 172 3.14 -15.49 -11.64
CA THR A 172 3.95 -16.63 -11.15
C THR A 172 4.77 -16.28 -9.91
N PHE A 173 5.17 -15.01 -9.78
CA PHE A 173 6.06 -14.54 -8.73
C PHE A 173 5.29 -13.73 -7.69
N THR A 174 5.23 -14.27 -6.47
CA THR A 174 4.78 -13.51 -5.29
C THR A 174 5.90 -12.61 -4.82
N TYR A 175 5.55 -11.55 -4.09
CA TYR A 175 6.54 -10.62 -3.54
C TYR A 175 7.58 -11.35 -2.68
N ASN A 176 7.14 -12.28 -1.83
CA ASN A 176 8.05 -13.09 -1.00
C ASN A 176 9.09 -13.86 -1.81
N ARG A 177 8.73 -14.42 -2.97
CA ARG A 177 9.68 -15.14 -3.84
C ARG A 177 10.73 -14.18 -4.40
N CYS A 178 10.32 -13.00 -4.87
CA CYS A 178 11.24 -11.97 -5.33
C CYS A 178 12.12 -11.43 -4.20
N LEU A 179 11.57 -11.27 -2.99
CA LEU A 179 12.34 -10.86 -1.82
C LEU A 179 13.39 -11.92 -1.44
N MET A 180 13.07 -13.20 -1.55
CA MET A 180 14.04 -14.27 -1.34
C MET A 180 15.17 -14.25 -2.38
N LEU A 181 14.85 -14.04 -3.66
CA LEU A 181 15.86 -13.85 -4.71
C LEU A 181 16.75 -12.64 -4.41
N TRP A 182 16.15 -11.54 -3.96
CA TRP A 182 16.86 -10.35 -3.52
C TRP A 182 17.79 -10.63 -2.33
N LEU A 183 17.33 -11.38 -1.32
CA LEU A 183 18.14 -11.78 -0.17
C LEU A 183 19.33 -12.66 -0.58
N VAL A 184 19.11 -13.62 -1.48
CA VAL A 184 20.18 -14.48 -2.01
C VAL A 184 21.21 -13.64 -2.78
N ALA A 185 20.75 -12.73 -3.65
CA ALA A 185 21.63 -11.83 -4.38
C ALA A 185 22.42 -10.90 -3.45
N LEU A 186 21.77 -10.36 -2.42
CA LEU A 186 22.40 -9.54 -1.38
C LEU A 186 23.46 -10.34 -0.63
N LEU A 187 23.15 -11.56 -0.20
CA LEU A 187 24.07 -12.42 0.53
C LEU A 187 25.28 -12.80 -0.33
N ALA A 188 25.06 -13.21 -1.58
CA ALA A 188 26.12 -13.49 -2.54
C ALA A 188 27.02 -12.26 -2.73
N LEU A 189 26.42 -11.08 -2.87
CA LEU A 189 27.16 -9.83 -2.95
C LEU A 189 27.96 -9.60 -1.67
N VAL A 190 27.38 -9.78 -0.48
CA VAL A 190 28.01 -9.59 0.84
C VAL A 190 29.15 -10.56 1.14
N LEU A 191 29.08 -11.79 0.64
CA LEU A 191 30.12 -12.80 0.84
C LEU A 191 31.32 -12.65 -0.12
N LEU A 192 31.21 -11.87 -1.19
CA LEU A 192 32.34 -11.61 -2.08
C LEU A 192 33.49 -10.94 -1.28
N PRO A 193 34.73 -11.50 -1.31
CA PRO A 193 35.87 -11.01 -0.54
C PRO A 193 36.14 -9.50 -0.65
N ARG A 194 36.61 -8.93 0.47
CA ARG A 194 36.67 -7.52 0.95
C ARG A 194 37.18 -6.40 0.02
N ARG A 195 37.44 -6.61 -1.27
CA ARG A 195 37.79 -5.52 -2.20
C ARG A 195 36.55 -4.79 -2.75
N ARG A 196 35.56 -4.51 -1.91
CA ARG A 196 34.47 -3.60 -2.29
C ARG A 196 34.94 -2.17 -2.08
N GLY A 197 35.04 -1.40 -3.16
CA GLY A 197 35.22 0.05 -3.07
C GLY A 197 34.13 0.69 -2.22
N ARG A 198 34.37 1.90 -1.69
CA ARG A 198 33.38 2.65 -0.89
C ARG A 198 32.03 2.81 -1.64
N GLY A 199 32.06 2.87 -2.98
CA GLY A 199 30.87 2.94 -3.83
C GLY A 199 29.93 1.73 -3.69
N ALA A 200 30.45 0.51 -3.81
CA ALA A 200 29.64 -0.72 -3.69
C ALA A 200 28.98 -0.85 -2.31
N LYS A 201 29.64 -0.43 -1.23
CA LYS A 201 29.03 -0.42 0.11
C LYS A 201 27.84 0.54 0.18
N ARG A 202 27.97 1.75 -0.39
CA ARG A 202 26.87 2.75 -0.42
C ARG A 202 25.68 2.23 -1.21
N LEU A 203 25.91 1.61 -2.37
CA LEU A 203 24.85 1.03 -3.19
C LEU A 203 24.10 -0.09 -2.47
N ILE A 204 24.80 -0.95 -1.72
CA ILE A 204 24.17 -1.99 -0.90
C ILE A 204 23.23 -1.38 0.16
N PHE A 205 23.71 -0.39 0.92
CA PHE A 205 22.87 0.29 1.92
C PHE A 205 21.67 1.00 1.30
N TYR A 206 21.87 1.62 0.13
CA TYR A 206 20.80 2.26 -0.61
C TYR A 206 19.74 1.24 -1.06
N ALA A 207 20.17 0.11 -1.63
CA ALA A 207 19.29 -0.99 -2.02
C ALA A 207 18.47 -1.52 -0.82
N ILE A 208 19.11 -1.78 0.31
CA ILE A 208 18.40 -2.19 1.55
C ILE A 208 17.37 -1.14 1.97
N SER A 209 17.74 0.15 1.92
CA SER A 209 16.87 1.25 2.32
C SER A 209 15.64 1.37 1.42
N LEU A 210 15.79 1.15 0.10
CA LEU A 210 14.66 1.14 -0.84
C LEU A 210 13.67 0.03 -0.48
N THR A 211 14.16 -1.20 -0.28
CA THR A 211 13.31 -2.35 0.07
C THR A 211 12.57 -2.11 1.39
N PHE A 212 13.25 -1.58 2.41
CA PHE A 212 12.63 -1.24 3.68
C PHE A 212 11.59 -0.12 3.55
N THR A 213 11.87 0.90 2.75
CA THR A 213 10.93 2.00 2.48
C THR A 213 9.65 1.48 1.83
N GLY A 214 9.76 0.59 0.83
CA GLY A 214 8.59 -0.02 0.20
C GLY A 214 7.74 -0.83 1.17
N LEU A 215 8.37 -1.64 2.02
CA LEU A 215 7.68 -2.39 3.07
C LEU A 215 6.98 -1.46 4.08
N ALA A 216 7.65 -0.39 4.50
CA ALA A 216 7.10 0.59 5.44
C ALA A 216 5.91 1.36 4.86
N MET A 217 5.98 1.74 3.57
CA MET A 217 4.87 2.38 2.87
C MET A 217 3.64 1.47 2.82
N THR A 218 3.79 0.21 2.42
CA THR A 218 2.67 -0.73 2.38
C THR A 218 2.14 -1.06 3.79
N ALA A 219 3.01 -1.25 4.78
CA ALA A 219 2.59 -1.44 6.16
C ALA A 219 1.79 -0.24 6.69
N SER A 220 2.22 0.98 6.38
CA SER A 220 1.49 2.21 6.74
C SER A 220 0.11 2.24 6.10
N THR A 221 0.00 1.85 4.83
CA THR A 221 -1.31 1.73 4.16
C THR A 221 -2.21 0.68 4.81
N CYS A 222 -1.68 -0.48 5.20
CA CYS A 222 -2.46 -1.51 5.91
C CYS A 222 -2.95 -1.04 7.28
N VAL A 223 -2.20 -0.16 7.94
CA VAL A 223 -2.60 0.46 9.22
C VAL A 223 -3.67 1.54 9.01
N LEU A 224 -3.53 2.36 7.96
CA LEU A 224 -4.32 3.57 7.77
C LEU A 224 -5.52 3.44 6.83
N GLY A 225 -5.57 2.41 6.00
CA GLY A 225 -6.59 2.28 4.96
C GLY A 225 -6.91 0.83 4.64
N GLU A 226 -7.84 0.65 3.70
CA GLU A 226 -8.16 -0.66 3.14
C GLU A 226 -7.07 -1.09 2.14
N LEU A 227 -6.61 -2.34 2.24
CA LEU A 227 -5.63 -2.88 1.31
C LEU A 227 -6.26 -3.10 -0.07
N LEU A 228 -5.91 -2.23 -1.00
CA LEU A 228 -6.13 -2.44 -2.43
C LEU A 228 -4.83 -2.93 -3.10
N PRO A 229 -4.92 -3.81 -4.12
CA PRO A 229 -3.74 -4.32 -4.82
C PRO A 229 -2.79 -3.22 -5.32
N ARG A 230 -3.33 -2.09 -5.79
CA ARG A 230 -2.53 -0.94 -6.24
C ARG A 230 -1.59 -0.37 -5.17
N TYR A 231 -1.92 -0.50 -3.88
CA TYR A 231 -1.09 0.03 -2.79
C TYR A 231 0.13 -0.86 -2.48
N THR A 232 0.24 -2.01 -3.13
CA THR A 232 1.44 -2.86 -3.08
C THR A 232 2.48 -2.49 -4.15
N LEU A 233 2.13 -1.63 -5.12
CA LEU A 233 3.03 -1.19 -6.19
C LEU A 233 4.34 -0.58 -5.67
N PRO A 234 4.34 0.37 -4.71
CA PRO A 234 5.59 0.95 -4.22
C PRO A 234 6.53 -0.09 -3.62
N MET A 235 5.98 -1.08 -2.90
CA MET A 235 6.75 -2.19 -2.35
C MET A 235 7.39 -3.04 -3.45
N TRP A 236 6.65 -3.33 -4.52
CA TRP A 236 7.16 -4.04 -5.69
C TRP A 236 8.23 -3.25 -6.45
N GLU A 237 7.96 -2.00 -6.80
CA GLU A 237 8.87 -1.14 -7.57
C GLU A 237 10.20 -0.96 -6.86
N LEU A 238 10.17 -0.64 -5.56
CA LEU A 238 11.37 -0.44 -4.77
C LEU A 238 12.17 -1.74 -4.59
N LEU A 239 11.51 -2.90 -4.53
CA LEU A 239 12.20 -4.19 -4.54
C LEU A 239 12.90 -4.45 -5.88
N TRP A 240 12.26 -4.18 -7.02
CA TRP A 240 12.86 -4.37 -8.35
C TRP A 240 14.06 -3.46 -8.57
N ILE A 241 13.93 -2.17 -8.26
CA ILE A 241 15.03 -1.20 -8.34
C ILE A 241 16.19 -1.68 -7.46
N SER A 242 15.89 -2.07 -6.22
CA SER A 242 16.87 -2.59 -5.28
C SER A 242 17.58 -3.86 -5.80
N LEU A 243 16.83 -4.78 -6.40
CA LEU A 243 17.37 -6.01 -7.00
C LEU A 243 18.32 -5.68 -8.16
N PHE A 244 17.93 -4.79 -9.07
CA PHE A 244 18.78 -4.38 -10.18
C PHE A 244 20.08 -3.71 -9.71
N LEU A 245 20.02 -2.89 -8.67
CA LEU A 245 21.22 -2.30 -8.07
C LEU A 245 22.18 -3.36 -7.51
N ILE A 246 21.64 -4.37 -6.81
CA ILE A 246 22.45 -5.46 -6.25
C ILE A 246 23.06 -6.31 -7.36
N VAL A 247 22.28 -6.69 -8.37
CA VAL A 247 22.78 -7.49 -9.51
C VAL A 247 23.82 -6.71 -10.30
N GLY A 248 23.59 -5.44 -10.60
CA GLY A 248 24.56 -4.58 -11.28
C GLY A 248 25.86 -4.47 -10.49
N THR A 249 25.77 -4.19 -9.18
CA THR A 249 26.96 -4.13 -8.30
C THR A 249 27.69 -5.47 -8.23
N PHE A 250 26.95 -6.59 -8.24
CA PHE A 250 27.55 -7.92 -8.27
C PHE A 250 28.34 -8.17 -9.56
N LEU A 251 27.75 -7.85 -10.71
CA LEU A 251 28.40 -7.98 -12.02
C LEU A 251 29.65 -7.11 -12.10
N ASP A 252 29.60 -5.85 -11.66
CA ASP A 252 30.76 -4.96 -11.63
C ASP A 252 31.92 -5.57 -10.82
N VAL A 253 31.63 -6.07 -9.61
CA VAL A 253 32.65 -6.68 -8.74
C VAL A 253 33.22 -7.96 -9.35
N VAL A 254 32.42 -8.74 -10.10
CA VAL A 254 32.88 -9.95 -10.78
C VAL A 254 33.77 -9.58 -11.98
N CYS A 255 33.33 -8.62 -12.82
CA CYS A 255 34.10 -8.12 -13.96
C CYS A 255 35.46 -7.57 -13.54
N ASP A 256 35.51 -6.74 -12.49
CA ASP A 256 36.74 -6.19 -11.93
C ASP A 256 37.74 -7.29 -11.50
N ARG A 257 37.22 -8.39 -10.95
CA ARG A 257 38.05 -9.54 -10.55
C ARG A 257 38.59 -10.32 -11.72
N VAL A 258 37.78 -10.52 -12.77
CA VAL A 258 38.21 -11.19 -13.98
C VAL A 258 39.32 -10.37 -14.65
N ALA A 259 39.13 -9.05 -14.78
CA ALA A 259 40.15 -8.14 -15.31
C ALA A 259 41.45 -8.16 -14.49
N ALA A 260 41.35 -8.11 -13.15
CA ALA A 260 42.52 -8.16 -12.27
C ALA A 260 43.28 -9.50 -12.32
N ARG A 261 42.60 -10.62 -12.59
CA ARG A 261 43.23 -11.93 -12.80
C ARG A 261 43.98 -11.99 -14.14
N HIS A 262 43.39 -11.47 -15.21
CA HIS A 262 44.05 -11.40 -16.52
C HIS A 262 45.35 -10.56 -16.48
N HIS A 263 45.33 -9.39 -15.84
CA HIS A 263 46.54 -8.57 -15.69
C HIS A 263 47.65 -9.28 -14.90
N LYS A 264 47.31 -10.05 -13.86
CA LYS A 264 48.30 -10.85 -13.12
C LYS A 264 48.90 -11.98 -13.95
N GLN A 265 48.14 -12.63 -14.82
CA GLN A 265 48.66 -13.71 -15.66
C GLN A 265 49.59 -13.19 -16.76
N VAL A 266 49.27 -12.07 -17.41
CA VAL A 266 50.12 -11.48 -18.46
C VAL A 266 51.45 -10.94 -17.88
N GLY A 267 51.44 -10.42 -16.65
CA GLY A 267 52.65 -9.94 -15.98
C GLY A 267 53.59 -11.04 -15.47
N VAL A 268 53.17 -12.31 -15.44
CA VAL A 268 54.00 -13.46 -15.02
C VAL A 268 54.70 -14.11 -16.21
N VAL A 269 54.19 -13.95 -17.43
CA VAL A 269 54.79 -14.52 -18.66
C VAL A 269 55.94 -13.64 -19.21
N SER A 270 56.15 -12.45 -18.65
CA SER A 270 57.14 -11.45 -19.10
C SER A 270 58.37 -11.31 -18.21
N ARG A 271 58.70 -12.33 -17.40
CA ARG A 271 59.94 -12.37 -16.59
C ARG A 271 60.75 -13.62 -16.88
#